data_AF-A0A1I6KXV2-F1
#
_entry.id   AF-A0A1I6KXV2-F1
#
_cell.length_a   1.000
_cell.length_b   1.000
_cell.length_c   1.000
_cell.angle_alpha   90.00
_cell.angle_beta   90.00
_cell.angle_gamma   90.00
#
_symmetry.space_group_name_H-M   'P 1'
#
loop_
_entity.id
_entity.type
_entity.pdbx_description
1 polymer ?
#
loop_
_entity_poly.entity_id
_entity_poly.type
_entity_poly.pdbx_seq_one_letter_code
_entity_poly.pdbx_strand_id
1 'polypeptide(L)'
;MILDPTPAPAGLMRANATMIRGVDSLSGRLAGAREADNLISGYAQARLFGNNLRELDAFLAVLLDQAASCLGAGVVDRRRMAQRRNTHGRLSAMMDLLGADSPFDPRLCAVGAVRDCLHARGGRVSGGGHPAPALALHRLGAGMQDGAILLSAGSLLSIYAMYRAVSEQLVDAVGAWRGGDIDFSRRNAHLSCAIVACDGF
;
A
#
# COMPACT_ATOMS: atom_id res chain seq x y z
N MET A 1 20.26 -29.51 -5.73
CA MET A 1 21.01 -28.24 -5.66
C MET A 1 20.05 -27.18 -5.16
N ILE A 2 20.11 -26.86 -3.86
CA ILE A 2 19.24 -25.86 -3.25
C ILE A 2 19.88 -24.51 -3.56
N LEU A 3 19.27 -23.74 -4.47
CA LEU A 3 19.71 -22.37 -4.74
C LEU A 3 19.27 -21.50 -3.57
N ASP A 4 20.23 -21.12 -2.72
CA ASP A 4 20.04 -20.13 -1.68
C ASP A 4 19.38 -18.87 -2.27
N PRO A 5 18.36 -18.29 -1.60
CA PRO A 5 17.79 -17.04 -2.03
C PRO A 5 18.87 -15.96 -2.06
N THR A 6 19.08 -15.39 -3.25
CA THR A 6 19.95 -14.22 -3.42
C THR A 6 19.49 -13.15 -2.42
N PRO A 7 20.40 -12.60 -1.60
CA PRO A 7 20.01 -11.63 -0.59
C PRO A 7 19.38 -10.42 -1.28
N ALA A 8 18.22 -10.00 -0.76
CA ALA A 8 17.51 -8.86 -1.27
C ALA A 8 18.42 -7.61 -1.29
N PRO A 9 18.36 -6.77 -2.33
CA PRO A 9 19.27 -5.63 -2.46
C PRO A 9 19.22 -4.71 -1.24
N ALA A 10 20.38 -4.20 -0.82
CA ALA A 10 20.52 -3.39 0.40
C ALA A 10 19.58 -2.17 0.44
N GLY A 11 19.21 -1.61 -0.72
CA GLY A 11 18.22 -0.54 -0.83
C GLY A 11 16.81 -0.96 -0.41
N LEU A 12 16.36 -2.15 -0.83
CA LEU A 12 15.06 -2.72 -0.47
C LEU A 12 14.99 -3.01 1.04
N MET A 13 16.04 -3.61 1.59
CA MET A 13 16.12 -3.91 3.03
C MET A 13 16.05 -2.64 3.88
N ARG A 14 16.74 -1.57 3.47
CA ARG A 14 16.69 -0.28 4.18
C ARG A 14 15.31 0.38 4.09
N ALA A 15 14.65 0.32 2.93
CA ALA A 15 13.29 0.85 2.77
C ALA A 15 12.30 0.08 3.66
N ASN A 16 12.40 -1.25 3.69
CA ASN A 16 11.57 -2.08 4.56
C ASN A 16 11.82 -1.76 6.04
N ALA A 17 13.08 -1.70 6.48
CA ALA A 17 13.42 -1.34 7.85
C ALA A 17 12.87 0.04 8.26
N THR A 18 12.84 1.02 7.35
CA THR A 18 12.22 2.32 7.59
C THR A 18 10.70 2.23 7.72
N MET A 19 10.05 1.43 6.88
CA MET A 19 8.61 1.14 6.99
C MET A 19 8.26 0.53 8.36
N ILE A 20 9.00 -0.51 8.77
CA ILE A 20 8.81 -1.21 10.06
C ILE A 20 8.99 -0.24 11.23
N ARG A 21 10.07 0.55 11.24
CA ARG A 21 10.28 1.57 12.29
C ARG A 21 9.17 2.61 12.34
N GLY A 22 8.64 3.01 11.18
CA GLY A 22 7.49 3.92 11.10
C GLY A 22 6.24 3.32 11.75
N VAL A 23 5.91 2.07 11.38
CA VAL A 23 4.81 1.30 11.97
C VAL A 23 4.98 1.12 13.48
N ASP A 24 6.16 0.73 13.94
CA ASP A 24 6.44 0.50 15.36
C ASP A 24 6.33 1.79 16.18
N SER A 25 6.88 2.90 15.65
CA SER A 25 6.78 4.22 16.28
C SER A 25 5.33 4.68 16.42
N LEU A 26 4.53 4.53 15.36
CA LEU A 26 3.12 4.91 15.37
C LEU A 26 2.27 3.99 16.27
N SER A 27 2.57 2.69 16.28
CA SER A 27 1.91 1.73 17.16
C SER A 27 2.24 1.99 18.63
N GLY A 28 3.50 2.33 18.93
CA GLY A 28 3.96 2.71 20.27
C GLY A 28 3.26 3.97 20.81
N ARG A 29 2.91 4.92 19.95
CA ARG A 29 2.10 6.11 20.34
C ARG A 29 0.67 5.76 20.74
N LEU A 30 0.18 4.59 20.33
CA LEU A 30 -1.13 4.07 20.73
C LEU A 30 -1.05 3.14 21.94
N ALA A 31 0.15 2.86 22.45
CA ALA A 31 0.32 2.02 23.63
C ALA A 31 -0.36 2.66 24.84
N GLY A 32 -1.36 1.96 25.39
CA GLY A 32 -2.15 2.43 26.52
C GLY A 32 -3.51 3.04 26.16
N ALA A 33 -3.80 3.27 24.87
CA ALA A 33 -5.16 3.58 24.43
C ALA A 33 -6.04 2.33 24.55
N ARG A 34 -7.27 2.46 25.06
CA ARG A 34 -8.23 1.36 25.11
C ARG A 34 -8.86 1.18 23.73
N GLU A 35 -9.24 -0.06 23.42
CA GLU A 35 -9.84 -0.39 22.11
C GLU A 35 -11.16 0.36 21.85
N ALA A 36 -11.89 0.72 22.91
CA ALA A 36 -13.14 1.50 22.82
C ALA A 36 -12.90 3.02 22.71
N ASP A 37 -11.66 3.49 22.84
CA ASP A 37 -11.37 4.91 22.76
C ASP A 37 -11.51 5.36 21.30
N ASN A 38 -12.51 6.20 21.03
CA ASN A 38 -12.61 6.93 19.78
C ASN A 38 -11.49 7.97 19.75
N LEU A 39 -10.40 7.64 19.06
CA LEU A 39 -9.18 8.46 19.07
C LEU A 39 -9.27 9.71 18.19
N ILE A 40 -10.32 9.83 17.38
CA ILE A 40 -10.60 11.02 16.58
C ILE A 40 -11.71 11.82 17.27
N SER A 41 -11.30 12.69 18.17
CA SER A 41 -12.10 13.79 18.70
C SER A 41 -11.58 15.11 18.12
N GLY A 42 -12.25 15.61 17.08
CA GLY A 42 -11.97 16.92 16.50
C GLY A 42 -10.89 16.97 15.40
N TYR A 43 -10.78 18.16 14.80
CA TYR A 43 -10.02 18.41 13.56
C TYR A 43 -8.52 18.13 13.68
N ALA A 44 -7.91 18.50 14.82
CA ALA A 44 -6.48 18.34 15.02
C ALA A 44 -6.05 16.85 15.04
N GLN A 45 -6.82 16.01 15.74
CA GLN A 45 -6.56 14.56 15.77
C GLN A 45 -6.81 13.92 14.41
N ALA A 46 -7.90 14.28 13.72
CA ALA A 46 -8.15 13.81 12.36
C ALA A 46 -6.99 14.13 11.41
N ARG A 47 -6.46 15.37 11.47
CA ARG A 47 -5.33 15.79 10.65
C ARG A 47 -4.03 15.04 11.00
N LEU A 48 -3.77 14.82 12.30
CA LEU A 48 -2.63 14.04 12.77
C LEU A 48 -2.66 12.61 12.19
N PHE A 49 -3.77 11.89 12.33
CA PHE A 49 -3.88 10.54 11.79
C PHE A 49 -3.84 10.50 10.26
N GLY A 50 -4.47 11.48 9.59
CA GLY A 50 -4.36 11.63 8.15
C GLY A 50 -2.91 11.82 7.68
N ASN A 51 -2.11 12.58 8.42
CA ASN A 51 -0.68 12.77 8.14
C ASN A 51 0.12 11.48 8.38
N ASN A 52 -0.12 10.77 9.49
CA ASN A 52 0.56 9.50 9.78
C ASN A 52 0.30 8.48 8.67
N LEU A 53 -0.94 8.33 8.20
CA LEU A 53 -1.28 7.43 7.10
C LEU A 53 -0.63 7.86 5.77
N ARG A 54 -0.57 9.16 5.51
CA ARG A 54 0.13 9.70 4.32
C ARG A 54 1.63 9.41 4.35
N GLU A 55 2.24 9.46 5.52
CA GLU A 55 3.65 9.14 5.71
C GLU A 55 3.92 7.64 5.49
N LEU A 56 3.07 6.75 6.02
CA LEU A 56 3.16 5.32 5.73
C LEU A 56 2.99 5.00 4.24
N ASP A 57 2.07 5.68 3.54
CA ASP A 57 1.94 5.55 2.08
C ASP A 57 3.18 6.02 1.31
N ALA A 58 3.87 7.06 1.81
CA ALA A 58 5.12 7.53 1.22
C ALA A 58 6.25 6.52 1.43
N PHE A 59 6.36 5.91 2.60
CA PHE A 59 7.31 4.84 2.86
C PHE A 59 7.04 3.61 1.98
N LEU A 60 5.78 3.21 1.83
CA LEU A 60 5.40 2.12 0.93
C LEU A 60 5.71 2.46 -0.53
N ALA A 61 5.50 3.71 -0.97
CA ALA A 61 5.88 4.15 -2.32
C ALA A 61 7.40 4.03 -2.57
N VAL A 62 8.23 4.44 -1.59
CA VAL A 62 9.69 4.28 -1.67
C VAL A 62 10.09 2.80 -1.72
N LEU A 63 9.43 1.95 -0.92
CA LEU A 63 9.67 0.50 -0.94
C LEU A 63 9.34 -0.09 -2.32
N LEU A 64 8.24 0.32 -2.95
CA LEU A 64 7.85 -0.10 -4.30
C LEU A 64 8.87 0.36 -5.35
N ASP A 65 9.45 1.56 -5.21
CA ASP A 65 10.52 2.04 -6.10
C ASP A 65 11.81 1.22 -5.95
N GLN A 66 12.15 0.81 -4.71
CA GLN A 66 13.27 -0.10 -4.47
C GLN A 66 12.99 -1.48 -5.05
N ALA A 67 11.79 -2.04 -4.84
CA ALA A 67 11.38 -3.32 -5.43
C ALA A 67 11.48 -3.29 -6.96
N ALA A 68 10.93 -2.26 -7.60
CA ALA A 68 11.07 -2.06 -9.05
C ALA A 68 12.53 -1.96 -9.51
N SER A 69 13.41 -1.43 -8.65
CA SER A 69 14.84 -1.35 -8.94
C SER A 69 15.53 -2.71 -8.87
N CYS A 70 15.09 -3.60 -8.00
CA CYS A 70 15.60 -4.97 -7.89
C CYS A 70 15.28 -5.80 -9.14
N LEU A 71 14.11 -5.58 -9.76
CA LEU A 71 13.64 -6.36 -10.91
C LEU A 71 14.26 -5.90 -12.25
N GLY A 72 14.83 -4.69 -12.29
CA GLY A 72 15.50 -4.14 -13.46
C GLY A 72 14.56 -3.45 -14.46
N ALA A 73 15.16 -2.59 -15.30
CA ALA A 73 14.41 -1.72 -16.22
C ALA A 73 13.73 -2.46 -17.39
N GLY A 74 14.15 -3.69 -17.69
CA GLY A 74 13.52 -4.53 -18.72
C GLY A 74 12.26 -5.26 -18.24
N VAL A 75 12.06 -5.35 -16.92
CA VAL A 75 10.92 -6.07 -16.31
C VAL A 75 9.83 -5.08 -15.88
N VAL A 76 10.22 -3.93 -15.32
CA VAL A 76 9.28 -2.92 -14.82
C VAL A 76 9.36 -1.64 -15.64
N ASP A 77 8.26 -1.28 -16.31
CA ASP A 77 8.09 0.05 -16.89
C ASP A 77 7.89 1.07 -15.75
N ARG A 78 9.00 1.67 -15.32
CA ARG A 78 9.02 2.69 -14.26
C ARG A 78 8.17 3.91 -14.59
N ARG A 79 8.02 4.26 -15.88
CA ARG A 79 7.20 5.41 -16.30
C ARG A 79 5.72 5.10 -16.11
N ARG A 80 5.27 3.91 -16.52
CA ARG A 80 3.90 3.44 -16.26
C ARG A 80 3.61 3.26 -14.76
N MET A 81 4.59 2.76 -14.00
CA MET A 81 4.48 2.68 -12.54
C MET A 81 4.37 4.05 -11.88
N ALA A 82 5.17 5.03 -12.29
CA ALA A 82 5.10 6.40 -11.78
C ALA A 82 3.80 7.12 -12.18
N GLN A 83 3.20 6.77 -13.32
CA GLN A 83 1.89 7.30 -13.75
C GLN A 83 0.74 6.83 -12.86
N ARG A 84 0.88 5.69 -12.17
CA ARG A 84 -0.11 5.25 -11.17
C ARG A 84 0.01 6.13 -9.93
N ARG A 85 -0.89 7.11 -9.82
CA ARG A 85 -0.89 8.10 -8.73
C ARG A 85 -1.22 7.51 -7.35
N ASN A 86 -1.82 6.31 -7.26
CA ASN A 86 -2.18 5.69 -5.99
C ASN A 86 -1.26 4.51 -5.65
N THR A 87 -0.79 4.47 -4.40
CA THR A 87 0.12 3.44 -3.89
C THR A 87 -0.46 2.03 -4.01
N HIS A 88 -1.77 1.88 -3.78
CA HIS A 88 -2.51 0.64 -4.03
C HIS A 88 -2.34 0.12 -5.46
N GLY A 89 -2.55 0.97 -6.48
CA GLY A 89 -2.46 0.53 -7.87
C GLY A 89 -1.03 0.16 -8.28
N ARG A 90 -0.01 0.76 -7.64
CA ARG A 90 1.39 0.38 -7.82
C ARG A 90 1.71 -0.96 -7.16
N LEU A 91 1.21 -1.20 -5.95
CA LEU A 91 1.38 -2.47 -5.26
C LEU A 91 0.71 -3.61 -6.03
N SER A 92 -0.56 -3.46 -6.40
CA SER A 92 -1.33 -4.47 -7.15
C SER A 92 -0.57 -4.93 -8.40
N ALA A 93 -0.08 -3.98 -9.21
CA ALA A 93 0.72 -4.31 -10.39
C ALA A 93 2.07 -4.96 -10.08
N MET A 94 2.72 -4.58 -8.98
CA MET A 94 3.97 -5.17 -8.55
C MET A 94 3.75 -6.63 -8.12
N MET A 95 2.69 -6.90 -7.37
CA MET A 95 2.32 -8.24 -6.91
C MET A 95 1.93 -9.14 -8.09
N ASP A 96 1.12 -8.63 -9.03
CA ASP A 96 0.80 -9.32 -10.28
C ASP A 96 2.05 -9.72 -11.05
N LEU A 97 3.01 -8.80 -11.17
CA LEU A 97 4.27 -9.02 -11.87
C LEU A 97 5.17 -10.04 -11.17
N LEU A 98 5.14 -10.07 -9.83
CA LEU A 98 5.84 -11.06 -9.02
C LEU A 98 5.10 -12.40 -8.97
N GLY A 99 3.92 -12.52 -9.60
CA GLY A 99 3.08 -13.71 -9.54
C GLY A 99 2.54 -14.02 -8.15
N ALA A 100 2.47 -13.02 -7.27
CA ALA A 100 2.06 -13.14 -5.89
C ALA A 100 0.67 -12.55 -5.67
N ASP A 101 -0.16 -13.20 -4.84
CA ASP A 101 -1.47 -12.67 -4.48
C ASP A 101 -1.33 -11.42 -3.59
N SER A 102 -2.13 -10.39 -3.86
CA SER A 102 -2.26 -9.20 -2.99
C SER A 102 -3.57 -9.26 -2.20
N PRO A 103 -3.62 -9.93 -1.04
CA PRO A 103 -4.86 -10.00 -0.25
C PRO A 103 -5.28 -8.63 0.33
N PHE A 104 -4.40 -7.63 0.23
CA PHE A 104 -4.55 -6.33 0.88
C PHE A 104 -5.17 -5.25 -0.02
N ASP A 105 -5.35 -5.52 -1.32
CA ASP A 105 -5.83 -4.53 -2.29
C ASP A 105 -7.13 -3.81 -1.85
N PRO A 106 -8.21 -4.52 -1.47
CA PRO A 106 -9.46 -3.88 -1.04
C PRO A 106 -9.33 -3.05 0.23
N ARG A 107 -8.39 -3.39 1.12
CA ARG A 107 -8.14 -2.69 2.38
C ARG A 107 -7.24 -1.48 2.19
N LEU A 108 -6.18 -1.57 1.38
CA LEU A 108 -5.34 -0.41 1.04
C LEU A 108 -6.11 0.67 0.29
N CYS A 109 -7.01 0.26 -0.62
CA CYS A 109 -7.92 1.20 -1.27
C CYS A 109 -8.80 1.93 -0.24
N ALA A 110 -9.34 1.19 0.75
CA ALA A 110 -10.12 1.76 1.84
C ALA A 110 -9.31 2.73 2.71
N VAL A 111 -8.05 2.39 3.04
CA VAL A 111 -7.16 3.28 3.81
C VAL A 111 -6.92 4.59 3.05
N GLY A 112 -6.65 4.53 1.75
CA GLY A 112 -6.48 5.73 0.93
C GLY A 112 -7.69 6.66 0.98
N ALA A 113 -8.90 6.10 0.90
CA ALA A 113 -10.14 6.88 1.00
C ALA A 113 -10.32 7.52 2.39
N VAL A 114 -10.02 6.79 3.47
CA VAL A 114 -10.08 7.31 4.85
C VAL A 114 -9.06 8.42 5.05
N ARG A 115 -7.80 8.20 4.64
CA ARG A 115 -6.72 9.21 4.69
C ARG A 115 -7.13 10.50 3.98
N ASP A 116 -7.67 10.39 2.77
CA ASP A 116 -8.08 11.57 1.99
C ASP A 116 -9.23 12.32 2.68
N CYS A 117 -10.16 11.60 3.31
CA CYS A 117 -11.23 12.22 4.09
C CYS A 117 -10.71 12.90 5.37
N LEU A 118 -9.76 12.29 6.07
CA LEU A 118 -9.11 12.87 7.24
C LEU A 118 -8.37 14.16 6.88
N HIS A 119 -7.67 14.18 5.75
CA HIS A 119 -6.86 15.32 5.32
C HIS A 119 -7.69 16.44 4.70
N ALA A 120 -8.61 16.14 3.78
CA ALA A 120 -9.35 17.14 3.02
C ALA A 120 -10.54 17.73 3.78
N ARG A 121 -11.13 16.97 4.71
CA ARG A 121 -12.40 17.33 5.38
C ARG A 121 -12.34 17.22 6.91
N GLY A 122 -11.14 17.07 7.47
CA GLY A 122 -10.96 16.90 8.91
C GLY A 122 -11.70 15.68 9.46
N GLY A 123 -11.85 14.63 8.65
CA GLY A 123 -12.57 13.41 9.02
C GLY A 123 -14.09 13.50 8.90
N ARG A 124 -14.65 14.51 8.22
CA ARG A 124 -16.09 14.63 7.98
C ARG A 124 -16.51 14.19 6.57
N VAL A 125 -17.54 13.36 6.50
CA VAL A 125 -18.24 12.94 5.29
C VAL A 125 -19.51 13.79 5.15
N SER A 126 -19.65 14.53 4.04
CA SER A 126 -20.86 15.31 3.77
C SER A 126 -22.03 14.38 3.42
N GLY A 127 -23.23 14.69 3.94
CA GLY A 127 -24.45 13.86 3.85
C GLY A 127 -25.04 13.59 2.46
N GLY A 128 -24.31 13.84 1.38
CA GLY A 128 -24.70 13.51 0.00
C GLY A 128 -23.63 12.73 -0.79
N GLY A 129 -22.55 12.27 -0.14
CA GLY A 129 -21.42 11.63 -0.81
C GLY A 129 -21.47 10.10 -0.75
N HIS A 130 -21.39 9.47 -1.92
CA HIS A 130 -21.08 8.06 -2.25
C HIS A 130 -21.01 7.00 -1.10
N PRO A 131 -21.58 5.79 -1.26
CA PRO A 131 -21.42 4.68 -0.30
C PRO A 131 -19.97 4.18 -0.07
N ALA A 132 -18.99 4.69 -0.84
CA ALA A 132 -17.60 4.26 -0.80
C ALA A 132 -16.92 4.44 0.59
N PRO A 133 -17.03 5.59 1.28
CA PRO A 133 -16.53 5.75 2.65
C PRO A 133 -17.10 4.77 3.66
N ALA A 134 -18.41 4.45 3.64
CA ALA A 134 -19.00 3.52 4.62
C ALA A 134 -18.45 2.09 4.44
N LEU A 135 -18.36 1.62 3.19
CA LEU A 135 -17.77 0.31 2.88
C LEU A 135 -16.27 0.27 3.21
N ALA A 136 -15.55 1.36 2.92
CA ALA A 136 -14.14 1.49 3.28
C ALA A 136 -13.93 1.43 4.80
N LEU A 137 -14.75 2.15 5.58
CA LEU A 137 -14.69 2.12 7.03
C LEU A 137 -14.98 0.74 7.59
N HIS A 138 -16.03 0.05 7.09
CA HIS A 138 -16.33 -1.31 7.50
C HIS A 138 -15.15 -2.27 7.30
N ARG A 139 -14.47 -2.19 6.16
CA ARG A 139 -13.27 -3.03 5.85
C ARG A 139 -12.08 -2.78 6.79
N LEU A 140 -12.05 -1.62 7.44
CA LEU A 140 -11.02 -1.22 8.39
C LEU A 140 -11.46 -1.40 9.84
N GLY A 141 -12.66 -1.94 10.10
CA GLY A 141 -13.23 -2.00 11.43
C GLY A 141 -13.45 -0.61 12.04
N ALA A 142 -13.67 0.39 11.19
CA ALA A 142 -13.89 1.79 11.56
C ALA A 142 -15.38 2.14 11.50
N GLY A 143 -15.78 3.14 12.26
CA GLY A 143 -17.15 3.61 12.36
C GLY A 143 -17.36 4.98 11.72
N MET A 144 -18.62 5.39 11.68
CA MET A 144 -19.02 6.77 11.38
C MET A 144 -20.13 7.19 12.35
N GLN A 145 -20.05 8.40 12.90
CA GLN A 145 -21.08 8.99 13.75
C GLN A 145 -21.25 10.46 13.38
N ASP A 146 -22.49 10.89 13.12
CA ASP A 146 -22.83 12.28 12.74
C ASP A 146 -21.98 12.84 11.58
N GLY A 147 -21.69 11.95 10.63
CA GLY A 147 -20.83 12.22 9.47
C GLY A 147 -19.34 12.32 9.80
N ALA A 148 -18.90 12.10 11.04
CA ALA A 148 -17.49 12.02 11.40
C ALA A 148 -16.98 10.58 11.34
N ILE A 149 -15.79 10.38 10.78
CA ILE A 149 -15.07 9.11 10.83
C ILE A 149 -14.63 8.84 12.27
N LEU A 150 -14.95 7.65 12.76
CA LEU A 150 -14.49 7.13 14.04
C LEU A 150 -13.43 6.06 13.78
N LEU A 151 -12.18 6.36 14.16
CA LEU A 151 -11.11 5.37 14.22
C LEU A 151 -10.81 5.07 15.70
N SER A 152 -10.94 3.80 16.06
CA SER A 152 -10.49 3.32 17.36
C SER A 152 -8.98 3.04 17.35
N ALA A 153 -8.41 2.87 18.54
CA ALA A 153 -7.04 2.35 18.69
C ALA A 153 -6.87 1.02 17.94
N GLY A 154 -7.85 0.12 18.05
CA GLY A 154 -7.85 -1.18 17.37
C GLY A 154 -7.84 -1.05 15.85
N SER A 155 -8.67 -0.18 15.27
CA SER A 155 -8.70 0.05 13.82
C SER A 155 -7.34 0.57 13.32
N LEU A 156 -6.74 1.53 14.04
CA LEU A 156 -5.45 2.10 13.66
C LEU A 156 -4.31 1.08 13.77
N LEU A 157 -4.27 0.31 14.85
CA LEU A 157 -3.29 -0.78 15.02
C LEU A 157 -3.44 -1.82 13.90
N SER A 158 -4.67 -2.18 13.53
CA SER A 158 -4.92 -3.09 12.40
C SER A 158 -4.43 -2.51 11.07
N ILE A 159 -4.57 -1.19 10.84
CA ILE A 159 -4.06 -0.53 9.65
C ILE A 159 -2.52 -0.55 9.64
N TYR A 160 -1.88 -0.23 10.76
CA TYR A 160 -0.42 -0.23 10.87
C TYR A 160 0.16 -1.64 10.69
N ALA A 161 -0.46 -2.66 11.29
CA ALA A 161 -0.10 -4.06 11.10
C ALA A 161 -0.24 -4.51 9.64
N MET A 162 -1.30 -4.06 8.94
CA MET A 162 -1.46 -4.33 7.51
C MET A 162 -0.31 -3.73 6.69
N TYR A 163 0.07 -2.48 6.95
CA TYR A 163 1.19 -1.84 6.27
C TYR A 163 2.52 -2.59 6.45
N ARG A 164 2.76 -3.12 7.66
CA ARG A 164 3.90 -4.01 7.94
C ARG A 164 3.82 -5.32 7.17
N ALA A 165 2.66 -5.99 7.20
CA ALA A 165 2.47 -7.26 6.48
C ALA A 165 2.68 -7.09 4.96
N VAL A 166 2.19 -5.99 4.38
CA VAL A 166 2.40 -5.63 2.97
C VAL A 166 3.88 -5.44 2.66
N SER A 167 4.65 -4.76 3.53
CA SER A 167 6.07 -4.52 3.28
C SER A 167 6.91 -5.78 3.38
N GLU A 168 6.62 -6.63 4.38
CA GLU A 168 7.25 -7.95 4.54
C GLU A 168 6.93 -8.85 3.34
N GLN A 169 5.66 -8.95 2.94
CA GLN A 169 5.25 -9.75 1.79
C GLN A 169 5.93 -9.28 0.49
N LEU A 170 6.02 -7.97 0.26
CA LEU A 170 6.69 -7.43 -0.93
C LEU A 170 8.18 -7.78 -0.94
N VAL A 171 8.85 -7.72 0.21
CA VAL A 171 10.26 -8.12 0.34
C VAL A 171 10.43 -9.60 0.02
N ASP A 172 9.59 -10.46 0.60
CA ASP A 172 9.65 -11.90 0.40
C ASP A 172 9.40 -12.26 -1.07
N ALA A 173 8.41 -11.63 -1.70
CA ALA A 173 8.09 -11.83 -3.11
C ALA A 173 9.25 -11.42 -4.03
N VAL A 174 9.92 -10.29 -3.75
CA VAL A 174 11.12 -9.87 -4.50
C VAL A 174 12.29 -10.82 -4.27
N GLY A 175 12.49 -11.34 -3.05
CA GLY A 175 13.56 -12.30 -2.76
C GLY A 175 13.32 -13.69 -3.36
N ALA A 176 12.05 -14.08 -3.50
CA ALA A 176 11.63 -15.32 -4.16
C ALA A 176 11.65 -15.20 -5.69
N TRP A 177 11.67 -13.98 -6.25
CA TRP A 177 11.69 -13.78 -7.69
C TRP A 177 12.99 -14.31 -8.30
N ARG A 178 12.88 -15.36 -9.11
CA ARG A 178 14.00 -16.05 -9.77
C ARG A 178 14.20 -15.61 -11.23
N GLY A 179 13.72 -14.41 -11.60
CA GLY A 179 13.75 -13.97 -13.00
C GLY A 179 12.79 -14.76 -13.91
N GLY A 180 11.70 -15.26 -13.33
CA GLY A 180 10.77 -16.16 -13.99
C GLY A 180 10.24 -15.62 -15.31
N ASP A 181 10.17 -16.52 -16.29
CA ASP A 181 9.64 -16.32 -17.63
C ASP A 181 8.35 -15.49 -17.57
N ILE A 182 8.30 -14.39 -18.31
CA ILE A 182 7.14 -13.50 -18.35
C ILE A 182 5.95 -14.37 -18.79
N ASP A 183 5.00 -14.59 -17.90
CA ASP A 183 3.79 -15.34 -18.25
C ASP A 183 2.95 -14.50 -19.22
N PHE A 184 3.18 -14.68 -20.52
CA PHE A 184 2.44 -14.05 -21.61
C PHE A 184 0.99 -14.58 -21.72
N SER A 185 0.63 -15.64 -21.00
CA SER A 185 -0.72 -16.23 -21.05
C SER A 185 -1.73 -15.50 -20.17
N ARG A 186 -1.26 -14.80 -19.13
CA ARG A 186 -2.08 -13.83 -18.40
C ARG A 186 -2.19 -12.57 -19.26
N ARG A 187 -3.41 -12.18 -19.63
CA ARG A 187 -3.72 -10.96 -20.40
C ARG A 187 -3.20 -9.71 -19.69
N ASN A 188 -1.92 -9.43 -19.84
CA ASN A 188 -1.29 -8.22 -19.38
C ASN A 188 -1.64 -7.10 -20.36
N ALA A 189 -2.45 -6.14 -19.90
CA ALA A 189 -2.76 -4.90 -20.62
C ALA A 189 -1.50 -4.07 -20.97
N HIS A 190 -0.32 -4.50 -20.53
CA HIS A 190 0.95 -3.85 -20.75
C HIS A 190 1.62 -4.20 -22.09
N LEU A 191 1.19 -5.26 -22.79
CA LEU A 191 1.78 -5.72 -24.06
C LEU A 191 1.20 -5.05 -25.32
N SER A 192 0.25 -4.12 -25.21
CA SER A 192 -0.42 -3.49 -26.35
C SER A 192 0.48 -2.57 -27.22
N CYS A 193 1.78 -2.48 -26.95
CA CYS A 193 2.68 -1.58 -27.68
C CYS A 193 3.98 -2.24 -28.18
N ALA A 194 4.11 -3.57 -28.15
CA ALA A 194 5.17 -4.22 -28.92
C ALA A 194 4.79 -4.15 -30.42
N ILE A 195 5.12 -3.02 -31.05
CA ILE A 195 5.17 -2.93 -32.51
C ILE A 195 6.33 -3.82 -32.93
N VAL A 196 6.02 -5.05 -33.32
CA VAL A 196 6.96 -5.92 -34.01
C VAL A 196 7.18 -5.29 -35.38
N ALA A 197 8.28 -4.53 -35.51
CA ALA A 197 8.84 -4.22 -36.81
C ALA A 197 9.45 -5.53 -37.35
N CYS A 198 8.67 -6.27 -38.13
CA CYS A 198 9.23 -7.26 -39.04
C CYS A 198 9.85 -6.49 -40.20
N ASP A 199 11.17 -6.27 -40.15
CA ASP A 199 11.93 -5.89 -41.34
C ASP A 199 11.98 -7.14 -42.24
N GLY A 200 11.20 -7.09 -43.32
CA GLY A 200 11.20 -8.11 -44.37
C GLY A 200 12.48 -8.01 -45.20
N PHE A 201 13.15 -9.15 -45.33
CA PHE A 201 14.10 -9.44 -46.41
C PHE A 201 13.35 -9.74 -47.71
#